data_AF-A0A2I4CPC9-F1
#
_entry.id   AF-A0A2I4CPC9-F1
#
_cell.length_a   1.000
_cell.length_b   1.000
_cell.length_c   1.000
_cell.angle_alpha   90.00
_cell.angle_beta   90.00
_cell.angle_gamma   90.00
#
_symmetry.space_group_name_H-M   'P 1'
#
loop_
_entity.id
_entity.type
_entity.pdbx_description
1 polymer ?
#
loop_
_entity_poly.entity_id
_entity_poly.type
_entity_poly.pdbx_seq_one_letter_code
_entity_poly.pdbx_strand_id
1 'polypeptide(L)'
;MKPLTVALDILQGDECTYGTLLPTLTSLMSKTLALKDDLSRMTASLPDVIVKAIKTRFDAVLDSQEGLLAAATCPKFKLGWLKDECRRENLKELLTTECRKAAPATENENVSQLPAISAEMDFFDFQNLPTESFSAEKEVNDYLRSGYELDILNQFPNLKKMYMKYNTPTPSSAPVERLFSLGGLVLSPKRNRLSDRRFEKLLLMRYNHCFTPKEYKKS
;
A
#
# COMPACT_ATOMS: atom_id res chain seq x y z
N MET A 1 13.83 -19.60 10.99
CA MET A 1 12.94 -19.40 9.81
C MET A 1 11.70 -18.54 10.07
N LYS A 2 11.30 -18.28 11.33
CA LYS A 2 10.11 -17.46 11.67
C LYS A 2 9.99 -16.10 10.95
N PRO A 3 11.07 -15.31 10.73
CA PRO A 3 10.93 -14.04 10.01
C PRO A 3 10.45 -14.22 8.56
N LEU A 4 10.91 -15.28 7.89
CA LEU A 4 10.54 -15.56 6.50
C LEU A 4 9.08 -15.99 6.39
N THR A 5 8.61 -16.85 7.29
CA THR A 5 7.20 -17.30 7.28
C THR A 5 6.26 -16.12 7.52
N VAL A 6 6.56 -15.27 8.51
CA VAL A 6 5.77 -14.06 8.78
C VAL A 6 5.76 -13.10 7.59
N ALA A 7 6.90 -12.91 6.91
CA ALA A 7 6.96 -12.06 5.72
C ALA A 7 6.10 -12.61 4.57
N LEU A 8 6.11 -13.93 4.36
CA LEU A 8 5.25 -14.59 3.37
C LEU A 8 3.77 -14.44 3.73
N ASP A 9 3.40 -14.69 4.98
CA ASP A 9 2.01 -14.56 5.45
C ASP A 9 1.48 -13.14 5.23
N ILE A 10 2.30 -12.11 5.45
CA ILE A 10 1.95 -10.71 5.17
C ILE A 10 1.75 -10.50 3.67
N LEU A 11 2.72 -10.90 2.84
CA LEU A 11 2.69 -10.63 1.40
C LEU A 11 1.60 -11.42 0.65
N GLN A 12 1.21 -12.57 1.19
CA GLN A 12 0.18 -13.44 0.63
C GLN A 12 -1.23 -13.15 1.19
N GLY A 13 -1.35 -12.20 2.13
CA GLY A 13 -2.62 -11.77 2.70
C GLY A 13 -3.55 -11.10 1.69
N ASP A 14 -4.85 -11.17 1.94
CA ASP A 14 -5.88 -10.60 1.03
C ASP A 14 -5.91 -9.07 0.98
N GLU A 15 -5.50 -8.42 2.05
CA GLU A 15 -5.44 -6.95 2.16
C GLU A 15 -4.05 -6.38 1.86
N CYS A 16 -3.19 -7.18 1.21
CA CYS A 16 -1.81 -6.78 0.93
C CYS A 16 -1.74 -5.88 -0.32
N THR A 17 -1.37 -4.62 -0.13
CA THR A 17 -1.08 -3.69 -1.22
C THR A 17 0.41 -3.65 -1.56
N TYR A 18 0.75 -3.16 -2.75
CA TYR A 18 2.14 -3.06 -3.21
C TYR A 18 3.06 -2.32 -2.21
N GLY A 19 2.58 -1.27 -1.56
CA GLY A 19 3.34 -0.50 -0.57
C GLY A 19 3.71 -1.27 0.70
N THR A 20 3.18 -2.48 0.90
CA THR A 20 3.60 -3.40 1.96
C THR A 20 4.91 -4.11 1.63
N LEU A 21 5.29 -4.18 0.36
CA LEU A 21 6.44 -4.97 -0.12
C LEU A 21 7.77 -4.48 0.46
N LEU A 22 8.12 -3.21 0.24
CA LEU A 22 9.40 -2.67 0.70
C LEU A 22 9.54 -2.70 2.23
N PRO A 23 8.56 -2.23 3.04
CA PRO A 23 8.63 -2.35 4.50
C PRO A 23 8.83 -3.79 4.96
N THR A 24 8.16 -4.75 4.32
CA THR A 24 8.26 -6.17 4.66
C THR A 24 9.65 -6.73 4.33
N LEU A 25 10.19 -6.43 3.15
CA LEU A 25 11.54 -6.86 2.76
C LEU A 25 12.62 -6.27 3.66
N THR A 26 12.53 -4.97 4.00
CA THR A 26 13.48 -4.30 4.89
C THR A 26 13.44 -4.88 6.30
N SER A 27 12.23 -5.16 6.82
CA SER A 27 12.03 -5.81 8.12
C SER A 27 12.54 -7.25 8.11
N LEU A 28 12.26 -8.02 7.05
CA LEU A 28 12.74 -9.38 6.86
C LEU A 28 14.27 -9.45 6.87
N MET A 29 14.94 -8.59 6.10
CA MET A 29 16.41 -8.55 6.06
C MET A 29 16.99 -8.22 7.44
N SER A 30 16.45 -7.19 8.10
CA SER A 30 16.91 -6.78 9.43
C SER A 30 16.73 -7.88 10.48
N LYS A 31 15.54 -8.50 10.52
CA LYS A 31 15.23 -9.59 11.46
C LYS A 31 16.00 -10.87 11.15
N THR A 32 16.30 -11.13 9.89
CA THR A 32 17.12 -12.28 9.49
C THR A 32 18.56 -12.10 9.98
N LEU A 33 19.15 -10.91 9.81
CA LEU A 33 20.49 -10.61 10.32
C LEU A 33 20.56 -10.65 11.84
N ALA A 34 19.52 -10.20 12.55
CA ALA A 34 19.47 -10.26 14.00
C ALA A 34 19.51 -11.70 14.56
N LEU A 35 19.13 -12.71 13.77
CA LEU A 35 19.24 -14.12 14.18
C LEU A 35 20.67 -14.65 14.11
N LYS A 36 21.62 -13.89 13.54
CA LYS A 36 23.00 -14.37 13.35
C LYS A 36 23.68 -14.73 14.67
N ASP A 37 23.42 -13.96 15.72
CA ASP A 37 24.06 -14.14 17.03
C ASP A 37 23.49 -15.36 17.79
N ASP A 38 22.26 -15.77 17.48
CA ASP A 38 21.58 -16.92 18.08
C ASP A 38 21.88 -18.25 17.38
N LEU A 39 22.56 -18.20 16.22
CA LEU A 39 22.81 -19.38 15.39
C LEU A 39 24.11 -20.09 15.73
N SER A 40 24.11 -21.41 15.55
CA SER A 40 25.32 -22.22 15.73
C SER A 40 26.40 -21.82 14.73
N ARG A 41 27.68 -22.06 15.08
CA ARG A 41 28.84 -21.78 14.21
C ARG A 41 28.70 -22.36 12.79
N MET A 42 28.00 -23.49 12.63
CA MET A 42 27.75 -24.12 11.33
C MET A 42 26.75 -23.35 10.45
N THR A 43 25.88 -22.53 11.05
CA THR A 43 24.81 -21.79 10.36
C THR A 43 24.99 -20.27 10.44
N ALA A 44 26.10 -19.79 11.01
CA ALA A 44 26.38 -18.36 11.21
C ALA A 44 26.44 -17.55 9.91
N SER A 45 26.76 -18.17 8.76
CA SER A 45 26.76 -17.51 7.45
C SER A 45 25.40 -17.52 6.75
N LEU A 46 24.45 -18.33 7.23
CA LEU A 46 23.15 -18.51 6.57
C LEU A 46 22.33 -17.22 6.49
N PRO A 47 22.22 -16.39 7.55
CA PRO A 47 21.54 -15.11 7.47
C PRO A 47 22.09 -14.18 6.39
N ASP A 48 23.42 -14.10 6.28
CA ASP A 48 24.09 -13.24 5.31
C ASP A 48 23.78 -13.71 3.87
N VAL A 49 23.81 -15.02 3.63
CA VAL A 49 23.46 -15.62 2.34
C VAL A 49 21.99 -15.37 1.98
N ILE A 50 21.07 -15.51 2.95
CA ILE A 50 19.64 -15.25 2.73
C ILE A 50 19.42 -13.77 2.38
N VAL A 51 20.00 -12.84 3.14
CA VAL A 51 19.86 -11.41 2.87
C VAL A 51 20.47 -11.04 1.52
N LYS A 52 21.64 -11.60 1.17
CA LYS A 52 22.23 -11.41 -0.15
C LYS A 52 21.30 -11.91 -1.25
N ALA A 53 20.72 -13.10 -1.11
CA ALA A 53 19.79 -13.65 -2.07
C ALA A 53 18.52 -12.80 -2.23
N ILE A 54 17.97 -12.27 -1.13
CA ILE A 54 16.83 -11.34 -1.17
C ILE A 54 17.21 -10.07 -1.93
N LYS A 55 18.34 -9.43 -1.58
CA LYS A 55 18.81 -8.22 -2.28
C LYS A 55 18.97 -8.46 -3.78
N THR A 56 19.64 -9.55 -4.17
CA THR A 56 19.84 -9.87 -5.60
C THR A 56 18.53 -10.13 -6.34
N ARG A 57 17.55 -10.80 -5.71
CA ARG A 57 16.26 -11.10 -6.36
C ARG A 57 15.35 -9.88 -6.46
N PHE A 58 15.41 -8.98 -5.48
CA PHE A 58 14.55 -7.80 -5.41
C PHE A 58 15.28 -6.50 -5.75
N ASP A 59 16.47 -6.57 -6.34
CA ASP A 59 17.33 -5.42 -6.63
C ASP A 59 16.59 -4.33 -7.40
N ALA A 60 15.92 -4.73 -8.50
CA ALA A 60 15.13 -3.84 -9.34
C ALA A 60 13.94 -3.18 -8.61
N VAL A 61 13.47 -3.78 -7.51
CA VAL A 61 12.29 -3.32 -6.76
C VAL A 61 12.68 -2.46 -5.56
N LEU A 62 13.77 -2.80 -4.87
CA LEU A 62 14.21 -2.16 -3.62
C LEU A 62 14.47 -0.65 -3.76
N ASP A 63 14.92 -0.22 -4.94
CA ASP A 63 15.19 1.18 -5.28
C ASP A 63 14.25 1.73 -6.36
N SER A 64 13.18 0.99 -6.68
CA SER A 64 12.17 1.48 -7.62
C SER A 64 11.42 2.69 -7.05
N GLN A 65 11.28 3.74 -7.86
CA GLN A 65 10.51 4.93 -7.49
C GLN A 65 9.06 4.56 -7.13
N GLU A 66 8.46 3.64 -7.87
CA GLU A 66 7.08 3.18 -7.66
C GLU A 66 6.90 2.47 -6.33
N GLY A 67 7.82 1.55 -5.96
CA GLY A 67 7.77 0.85 -4.68
C GLY A 67 7.96 1.80 -3.50
N LEU A 68 8.86 2.77 -3.65
CA LEU A 68 9.10 3.81 -2.64
C LEU A 68 7.86 4.67 -2.41
N LEU A 69 7.23 5.15 -3.49
CA LEU A 69 6.01 5.95 -3.41
C LEU A 69 4.82 5.14 -2.90
N ALA A 70 4.70 3.87 -3.30
CA ALA A 70 3.66 2.97 -2.78
C ALA A 70 3.78 2.82 -1.25
N ALA A 71 5.00 2.58 -0.74
CA ALA A 71 5.23 2.43 0.69
C ALA A 71 5.01 3.75 1.47
N ALA A 72 5.43 4.89 0.90
CA ALA A 72 5.24 6.20 1.53
C ALA A 72 3.76 6.61 1.61
N THR A 73 2.97 6.29 0.59
CA THR A 73 1.54 6.60 0.52
C THR A 73 0.68 5.64 1.34
N CYS A 74 1.22 4.53 1.84
CA CYS A 74 0.53 3.65 2.79
C CYS A 74 0.51 4.27 4.21
N PRO A 75 -0.68 4.57 4.79
CA PRO A 75 -0.78 5.18 6.12
C PRO A 75 -0.17 4.33 7.23
N LYS A 76 -0.20 3.00 7.10
CA LYS A 76 0.38 2.04 8.06
C LYS A 76 1.90 2.18 8.22
N PHE A 77 2.62 2.54 7.15
CA PHE A 77 4.10 2.54 7.13
C PHE A 77 4.69 3.93 7.00
N LYS A 78 4.15 4.77 6.11
CA LYS A 78 4.67 6.10 5.76
C LYS A 78 6.19 6.04 5.54
N LEU A 79 6.95 6.81 6.32
CA LEU A 79 8.41 6.81 6.31
C LEU A 79 9.03 5.99 7.46
N GLY A 80 8.21 5.38 8.34
CA GLY A 80 8.66 4.76 9.59
C GLY A 80 9.43 3.45 9.41
N TRP A 81 9.39 2.84 8.23
CA TRP A 81 10.12 1.61 7.92
C TRP A 81 11.59 1.86 7.51
N LEU A 82 11.96 3.11 7.23
CA LEU A 82 13.32 3.52 6.89
C LEU A 82 14.09 3.93 8.16
N LYS A 83 15.27 3.35 8.33
CA LYS A 83 16.19 3.72 9.42
C LYS A 83 17.15 4.84 9.04
N ASP A 84 17.38 5.03 7.75
CA ASP A 84 18.31 6.01 7.21
C ASP A 84 17.60 7.36 7.01
N GLU A 85 18.08 8.38 7.72
CA GLU A 85 17.57 9.75 7.69
C GLU A 85 17.63 10.35 6.28
N CYS A 86 18.75 10.20 5.58
CA CYS A 86 18.93 10.73 4.23
C CYS A 86 17.90 10.11 3.27
N ARG A 87 17.65 8.80 3.40
CA ARG A 87 16.66 8.11 2.56
C ARG A 87 15.23 8.54 2.89
N ARG A 88 14.93 8.91 4.14
CA ARG A 88 13.62 9.46 4.52
C ARG A 88 13.39 10.84 3.93
N GLU A 89 14.39 11.71 3.99
CA GLU A 89 14.33 13.05 3.42
C GLU A 89 14.16 12.99 1.91
N ASN A 90 14.97 12.19 1.21
CA ASN A 90 14.85 11.97 -0.24
C ASN A 90 13.45 11.46 -0.63
N LEU A 91 12.88 10.54 0.16
CA LEU A 91 11.53 10.03 -0.10
C LEU A 91 10.45 11.08 0.17
N LYS A 92 10.64 11.94 1.18
CA LYS A 92 9.74 13.06 1.46
C LYS A 92 9.76 14.09 0.32
N GLU A 93 10.93 14.42 -0.20
CA GLU A 93 11.08 15.30 -1.37
C GLU A 93 10.41 14.68 -2.60
N LEU A 94 10.66 13.39 -2.85
CA LEU A 94 10.02 12.68 -3.95
C LEU A 94 8.49 12.68 -3.82
N LEU A 95 7.96 12.41 -2.62
CA LEU A 95 6.53 12.43 -2.34
C LEU A 95 5.92 13.81 -2.61
N THR A 96 6.63 14.87 -2.22
CA THR A 96 6.24 16.26 -2.42
C THR A 96 6.23 16.63 -3.91
N THR A 97 7.26 16.24 -4.66
CA THR A 97 7.33 16.51 -6.10
C THR A 97 6.23 15.81 -6.86
N GLU A 98 5.90 14.56 -6.52
CA GLU A 98 4.80 13.83 -7.13
C GLU A 98 3.43 14.40 -6.73
N CYS A 99 3.25 14.84 -5.48
CA CYS A 99 2.03 15.56 -5.09
C CYS A 99 1.86 16.88 -5.85
N ARG A 100 2.96 17.61 -6.12
CA ARG A 100 2.95 18.83 -6.94
C ARG A 100 2.55 18.55 -8.39
N LYS A 101 2.97 17.42 -8.96
CA LYS A 101 2.56 16.98 -10.31
C LYS A 101 1.10 16.51 -10.37
N ALA A 102 0.60 15.93 -9.28
CA ALA A 102 -0.77 15.44 -9.17
C ALA A 102 -1.79 16.54 -8.89
N ALA A 103 -1.33 17.71 -8.40
CA ALA A 103 -2.15 18.90 -8.31
C ALA A 103 -2.63 19.28 -9.73
N PRO A 104 -3.92 19.55 -9.93
CA PRO A 104 -4.38 20.04 -11.22
C PRO A 104 -3.59 21.30 -11.55
N ALA A 105 -3.02 21.37 -12.74
CA ALA A 105 -2.72 22.65 -13.34
C ALA A 105 -4.05 23.41 -13.35
N THR A 106 -4.21 24.36 -12.44
CA THR A 106 -5.22 25.40 -12.59
C THR A 106 -4.84 26.17 -13.84
N GLU A 107 -5.37 25.72 -14.98
CA GLU A 107 -5.74 26.64 -16.03
C GLU A 107 -6.64 27.70 -15.40
N ASN A 108 -6.32 28.94 -15.70
CA ASN A 108 -7.01 30.12 -15.22
C ASN A 108 -8.48 30.08 -15.66
N GLU A 109 -9.38 29.63 -14.80
CA GLU A 109 -10.76 30.09 -14.83
C GLU A 109 -11.17 30.53 -13.41
N ASN A 110 -11.33 31.84 -13.29
CA ASN A 110 -11.99 32.48 -12.17
C ASN A 110 -13.39 31.88 -11.99
N VAL A 111 -13.55 30.95 -11.06
CA VAL A 111 -14.86 30.69 -10.44
C VAL A 111 -14.69 30.90 -8.94
N SER A 112 -14.83 32.16 -8.55
CA SER A 112 -15.08 32.55 -7.18
C SER A 112 -16.44 31.97 -6.76
N GLN A 113 -16.41 30.85 -6.04
CA GLN A 113 -17.51 30.46 -5.18
C GLN A 113 -16.99 30.46 -3.74
N LEU A 114 -17.03 31.64 -3.15
CA LEU A 114 -16.90 31.85 -1.72
C LEU A 114 -18.02 31.05 -1.02
N PRO A 115 -17.74 30.17 -0.04
CA PRO A 115 -18.80 29.63 0.79
C PRO A 115 -19.49 30.80 1.49
N ALA A 116 -20.82 30.76 1.57
CA ALA A 116 -21.61 31.80 2.21
C ALA A 116 -21.06 32.05 3.62
N ILE A 117 -20.39 33.17 3.79
CA ILE A 117 -19.87 33.64 5.08
C ILE A 117 -21.11 33.88 5.95
N SER A 118 -21.16 33.25 7.14
CA SER A 118 -22.22 33.48 8.11
C SER A 118 -22.29 34.98 8.42
N ALA A 119 -23.49 35.55 8.53
CA ALA A 119 -23.70 37.00 8.77
C ALA A 119 -22.98 37.53 10.02
N GLU A 120 -22.60 36.66 10.97
CA GLU A 120 -21.80 37.02 12.14
C GLU A 120 -20.32 37.33 11.82
N MET A 121 -19.77 36.77 10.75
CA MET A 121 -18.36 37.00 10.37
C MET A 121 -18.14 38.33 9.63
N ASP A 122 -19.19 39.00 9.18
CA ASP A 122 -19.15 40.36 8.60
C ASP A 122 -18.94 41.44 9.68
N PHE A 123 -19.06 41.08 10.97
CA PHE A 123 -18.75 41.95 12.11
C PHE A 123 -17.24 42.10 12.34
N PHE A 124 -16.43 41.15 11.88
CA PHE A 124 -15.00 41.12 12.11
C PHE A 124 -14.27 41.52 10.83
N ASP A 125 -13.58 42.66 10.87
CA ASP A 125 -12.68 43.13 9.80
C ASP A 125 -11.42 42.23 9.74
N PHE A 126 -11.57 41.03 9.19
CA PHE A 126 -10.44 40.16 8.93
C PHE A 126 -9.66 40.72 7.76
N GLN A 127 -8.39 41.11 7.98
CA GLN A 127 -7.45 41.26 6.87
C GLN A 127 -7.49 39.96 6.07
N ASN A 128 -7.80 40.06 4.77
CA ASN A 128 -7.69 38.94 3.85
C ASN A 128 -6.23 38.49 3.85
N LEU A 129 -5.89 37.55 4.74
CA LEU A 129 -4.65 36.79 4.60
C LEU A 129 -4.75 36.11 3.23
N PRO A 130 -3.68 36.14 2.42
CA PRO A 130 -3.69 35.40 1.17
C PRO A 130 -4.10 33.97 1.52
N THR A 131 -5.20 33.52 0.93
CA THR A 131 -5.66 32.13 0.99
C THR A 131 -4.42 31.28 0.83
N GLU A 132 -3.95 30.64 1.91
CA GLU A 132 -2.74 29.82 1.84
C GLU A 132 -3.03 28.77 0.77
N SER A 133 -2.45 28.98 -0.40
CA SER A 133 -2.56 28.05 -1.50
C SER A 133 -2.18 26.70 -0.93
N PHE A 134 -3.01 25.69 -1.18
CA PHE A 134 -2.76 24.30 -0.81
C PHE A 134 -1.35 23.93 -1.29
N SER A 135 -0.35 24.08 -0.42
CA SER A 135 1.01 23.73 -0.77
C SER A 135 1.10 22.22 -0.62
N ALA A 136 1.49 21.52 -1.70
CA ALA A 136 1.71 20.09 -1.68
C ALA A 136 2.64 19.67 -0.51
N GLU A 137 3.54 20.55 -0.09
CA GLU A 137 4.41 20.37 1.08
C GLU A 137 3.63 20.34 2.39
N LYS A 138 2.63 21.21 2.55
CA LYS A 138 1.76 21.24 3.74
C LYS A 138 0.92 19.96 3.82
N GLU A 139 0.29 19.56 2.71
CA GLU A 139 -0.48 18.32 2.61
C GLU A 139 0.37 17.09 2.98
N VAL A 140 1.59 17.00 2.45
CA VAL A 140 2.53 15.91 2.75
C VAL A 140 2.95 15.93 4.22
N ASN A 141 3.30 17.09 4.79
CA ASN A 141 3.70 17.18 6.19
C ASN A 141 2.55 16.81 7.15
N ASP A 142 1.34 17.26 6.85
CA ASP A 142 0.14 16.97 7.65
C ASP A 142 -0.20 15.48 7.57
N TYR A 143 -0.10 14.88 6.38
CA TYR A 143 -0.23 13.43 6.20
C TYR A 143 0.82 12.65 7.00
N LEU A 144 2.09 13.06 6.98
CA LEU A 144 3.14 12.37 7.74
C LEU A 144 2.89 12.41 9.25
N ARG A 145 2.24 13.46 9.77
CA ARG A 145 1.88 13.64 11.18
C ARG A 145 0.55 12.99 11.58
N SER A 146 -0.30 12.65 10.61
CA SER A 146 -1.60 12.01 10.86
C SER A 146 -1.48 10.58 11.40
N GLY A 147 -2.61 9.94 11.70
CA GLY A 147 -2.66 8.53 12.15
C GLY A 147 -2.32 7.48 11.08
N TYR A 148 -2.58 6.20 11.39
CA TYR A 148 -2.17 5.05 10.58
C TYR A 148 -3.31 4.35 9.83
N GLU A 149 -4.56 4.80 10.03
CA GLU A 149 -5.75 4.23 9.41
C GLU A 149 -5.87 4.61 7.94
N LEU A 150 -6.48 3.73 7.13
CA LEU A 150 -6.62 3.95 5.70
C LEU A 150 -7.57 5.12 5.38
N ASP A 151 -8.57 5.33 6.24
CA ASP A 151 -9.60 6.37 6.08
C ASP A 151 -9.03 7.80 6.11
N ILE A 152 -7.83 7.96 6.67
CA ILE A 152 -7.12 9.25 6.72
C ILE A 152 -6.82 9.77 5.32
N LEU A 153 -6.64 8.89 4.34
CA LEU A 153 -6.44 9.30 2.94
C LEU A 153 -7.63 10.11 2.40
N ASN A 154 -8.83 10.00 2.97
CA ASN A 154 -9.96 10.83 2.55
C ASN A 154 -9.75 12.34 2.82
N GLN A 155 -8.87 12.69 3.76
CA GLN A 155 -8.52 14.08 4.09
C GLN A 155 -7.46 14.65 3.13
N PHE A 156 -6.78 13.80 2.36
CA PHE A 156 -5.64 14.15 1.51
C PHE A 156 -5.88 13.69 0.07
N PRO A 157 -6.59 14.48 -0.76
CA PRO A 157 -7.06 14.03 -2.07
C PRO A 157 -5.93 13.71 -3.06
N ASN A 158 -4.79 14.42 -3.01
CA ASN A 158 -3.67 14.16 -3.92
C ASN A 158 -2.95 12.88 -3.51
N LEU A 159 -2.72 12.70 -2.20
CA LEU A 159 -2.14 11.47 -1.65
C LEU A 159 -3.04 10.26 -1.86
N LYS A 160 -4.37 10.41 -1.79
CA LYS A 160 -5.32 9.33 -2.09
C LYS A 160 -5.25 8.88 -3.55
N LYS A 161 -5.19 9.82 -4.50
CA LYS A 161 -4.99 9.49 -5.92
C LYS A 161 -3.68 8.75 -6.13
N MET A 162 -2.63 9.20 -5.46
CA MET A 162 -1.31 8.60 -5.56
C MET A 162 -1.26 7.20 -4.94
N TYR A 163 -1.90 7.02 -3.79
CA TYR A 163 -2.09 5.72 -3.17
C TYR A 163 -2.78 4.76 -4.15
N MET A 164 -3.92 5.14 -4.73
CA MET A 164 -4.61 4.30 -5.72
C MET A 164 -3.74 3.98 -6.94
N LYS A 165 -2.94 4.94 -7.42
CA LYS A 165 -2.06 4.73 -8.58
C LYS A 165 -0.95 3.70 -8.29
N TYR A 166 -0.27 3.83 -7.15
CA TYR A 166 0.93 3.01 -6.86
C TYR A 166 0.64 1.75 -6.04
N ASN A 167 -0.49 1.66 -5.33
CA ASN A 167 -0.84 0.51 -4.48
C ASN A 167 -1.80 -0.49 -5.11
N THR A 168 -2.34 -0.21 -6.29
CA THR A 168 -3.22 -1.14 -7.02
C THR A 168 -2.54 -2.41 -7.53
N PRO A 169 -1.24 -2.44 -7.89
CA PRO A 169 -0.59 -3.70 -8.25
C PRO A 169 -0.58 -4.67 -7.07
N THR A 170 -0.97 -5.92 -7.30
CA THR A 170 -0.88 -6.96 -6.28
C THR A 170 0.56 -7.41 -6.12
N PRO A 171 1.13 -7.39 -4.90
CA PRO A 171 2.53 -7.78 -4.67
C PRO A 171 2.78 -9.29 -4.75
N SER A 172 1.73 -10.11 -4.82
CA SER A 172 1.81 -11.57 -4.86
C SER A 172 0.74 -12.17 -5.78
N SER A 173 1.06 -13.31 -6.40
CA SER A 173 0.11 -14.17 -7.12
C SER A 173 -0.79 -14.97 -6.18
N ALA A 174 -0.55 -14.96 -4.87
CA ALA A 174 -1.29 -15.80 -3.92
C ALA A 174 -2.83 -15.66 -3.98
N PRO A 175 -3.42 -14.45 -4.16
CA PRO A 175 -4.87 -14.33 -4.37
C PRO A 175 -5.36 -15.10 -5.60
N VAL A 176 -4.58 -15.08 -6.68
CA VAL A 176 -4.86 -15.79 -7.94
C VAL A 176 -4.67 -17.30 -7.76
N GLU A 177 -3.64 -17.73 -7.03
CA GLU A 177 -3.44 -19.16 -6.71
C GLU A 177 -4.56 -19.73 -5.85
N ARG A 178 -5.08 -18.94 -4.90
CA ARG A 178 -6.26 -19.32 -4.11
C ARG A 178 -7.52 -19.44 -4.97
N LEU A 179 -7.71 -18.52 -5.93
CA LEU A 179 -8.76 -18.64 -6.94
C LEU A 179 -8.62 -19.95 -7.73
N PHE A 180 -7.43 -20.27 -8.26
CA PHE A 180 -7.21 -21.50 -9.02
C PHE A 180 -7.30 -22.78 -8.17
N SER A 181 -6.97 -22.71 -6.88
CA SER A 181 -7.16 -23.83 -5.95
C SER A 181 -8.63 -24.21 -5.82
N LEU A 182 -9.55 -23.24 -5.87
CA LEU A 182 -11.00 -23.50 -5.96
C LEU A 182 -11.41 -24.14 -7.30
N GLY A 183 -10.61 -23.95 -8.35
CA GLY A 183 -10.81 -24.52 -9.67
C GLY A 183 -10.90 -26.04 -9.65
N GLY A 184 -10.10 -26.71 -8.82
CA GLY A 184 -10.17 -28.17 -8.64
C GLY A 184 -11.51 -28.66 -8.07
N LEU A 185 -12.23 -27.80 -7.33
CA LEU A 185 -13.57 -28.11 -6.84
C LEU A 185 -14.68 -27.84 -7.88
N VAL A 186 -14.37 -27.07 -8.92
CA VAL A 186 -15.30 -26.74 -10.02
C VAL A 186 -15.14 -27.74 -11.17
N LEU A 187 -13.91 -28.04 -11.56
CA LEU A 187 -13.49 -29.08 -12.51
C LEU A 187 -13.04 -30.32 -11.74
N SER A 188 -14.02 -31.15 -11.35
CA SER A 188 -13.72 -32.46 -10.76
C SER A 188 -13.73 -33.55 -11.83
N PRO A 189 -13.10 -34.72 -11.60
CA PRO A 189 -13.17 -35.85 -12.53
C PRO A 189 -14.60 -36.27 -12.89
N LYS A 190 -15.56 -36.07 -11.97
CA LYS A 190 -16.99 -36.36 -12.16
C LYS A 190 -17.76 -35.23 -12.86
N ARG A 191 -17.18 -34.03 -12.97
CA ARG A 191 -17.80 -32.82 -13.55
C ARG A 191 -16.84 -32.08 -14.48
N ASN A 192 -16.23 -32.82 -15.41
CA ASN A 192 -15.21 -32.33 -16.34
C ASN A 192 -15.74 -31.93 -17.73
N ARG A 193 -17.01 -32.20 -18.04
CA ARG A 193 -17.68 -31.76 -19.27
C ARG A 193 -18.16 -30.31 -19.17
N LEU A 194 -17.26 -29.40 -18.83
CA LEU A 194 -17.52 -27.95 -18.78
C LEU A 194 -16.79 -27.28 -19.93
N SER A 195 -17.45 -26.35 -20.60
CA SER A 195 -16.77 -25.42 -21.50
C SER A 195 -16.02 -24.36 -20.69
N ASP A 196 -14.96 -23.79 -21.25
CA ASP A 196 -14.13 -22.76 -20.60
C ASP A 196 -14.98 -21.63 -20.01
N ARG A 197 -15.89 -21.07 -20.82
CA ARG A 197 -16.81 -20.01 -20.38
C ARG A 197 -17.71 -20.40 -19.19
N ARG A 198 -18.09 -21.68 -19.06
CA ARG A 198 -18.89 -22.16 -17.93
C ARG A 198 -18.01 -22.37 -16.70
N PHE A 199 -16.80 -22.89 -16.89
CA PHE A 199 -15.82 -23.05 -15.83
C PHE A 199 -15.49 -21.71 -15.18
N GLU A 200 -15.11 -20.70 -15.97
CA GLU A 200 -14.77 -19.36 -15.48
C GLU A 200 -15.90 -18.73 -14.67
N LYS A 201 -17.14 -18.79 -15.18
CA LYS A 201 -18.33 -18.27 -14.47
C LYS A 201 -18.55 -18.97 -13.13
N LEU A 202 -18.43 -20.29 -13.11
CA LEU A 202 -18.61 -21.07 -11.87
C LEU A 202 -17.47 -20.82 -10.87
N LEU A 203 -16.25 -20.65 -11.35
CA LEU A 203 -15.09 -20.30 -10.54
C LEU A 203 -15.30 -18.94 -9.87
N LEU A 204 -15.71 -17.94 -10.65
CA LEU A 204 -15.97 -16.59 -10.15
C LEU A 204 -17.15 -16.56 -9.16
N MET A 205 -18.25 -17.24 -9.46
CA MET A 205 -19.38 -17.35 -8.53
C MET A 205 -18.98 -18.00 -7.21
N ARG A 206 -18.14 -19.04 -7.27
CA ARG A 206 -17.66 -19.73 -6.07
C ARG A 206 -16.70 -18.88 -5.25
N TYR A 207 -15.78 -18.18 -5.89
CA TYR A 207 -14.87 -17.26 -5.22
C TYR A 207 -15.64 -16.13 -4.54
N ASN A 208 -16.61 -15.53 -5.23
CA ASN A 208 -17.44 -14.46 -4.67
C ASN A 208 -18.27 -14.93 -3.46
N HIS A 209 -18.68 -16.20 -3.42
CA HIS A 209 -19.36 -16.76 -2.25
C HIS A 209 -18.49 -16.79 -0.98
N CYS A 210 -17.17 -16.83 -1.11
CA CYS A 210 -16.26 -16.70 0.03
C CYS A 210 -16.34 -15.32 0.71
N PHE A 211 -16.82 -14.29 0.02
CA PHE A 211 -16.97 -12.92 0.52
C PHE A 211 -18.40 -12.57 0.94
N THR A 212 -19.38 -13.43 0.65
CA THR A 212 -20.76 -13.23 1.14
C THR A 212 -20.82 -13.58 2.63
N PRO A 213 -21.32 -12.69 3.50
CA PRO A 213 -21.51 -13.01 4.91
C PRO A 213 -22.39 -14.24 5.02
N LYS A 214 -21.96 -15.23 5.81
CA LYS A 214 -22.84 -16.34 6.16
C LYS A 214 -23.94 -15.78 7.05
N GLU A 215 -25.11 -15.51 6.48
CA GLU A 215 -26.31 -15.31 7.28
C GLU A 215 -26.50 -16.57 8.11
N TYR A 216 -26.25 -16.46 9.42
CA TYR A 216 -26.61 -17.48 10.37
C TYR A 216 -28.13 -17.58 10.36
N LYS A 217 -28.68 -18.49 9.55
CA LYS A 217 -30.05 -18.94 9.70
C LYS A 217 -30.16 -19.59 11.07
N LYS A 218 -30.60 -18.82 12.07
CA LYS A 218 -31.18 -19.34 13.30
C LYS A 218 -32.39 -20.19 12.88
N SER A 219 -32.26 -21.51 12.97
CA SER A 219 -33.42 -22.41 13.11
C SER A 219 -33.87 -22.41 14.55
#